data_AF-Q556F9-F1
#
_entry.id   AF-Q556F9-F1
#
_cell.length_a   1.000
_cell.length_b   1.000
_cell.length_c   1.000
_cell.angle_alpha   90.00
_cell.angle_beta   90.00
_cell.angle_gamma   90.00
#
_symmetry.space_group_name_H-M   'P 1'
#
loop_
_entity.id
_entity.type
_entity.pdbx_description
1 polymer ?
#
loop_
_entity_poly.entity_id
_entity_poly.type
_entity_poly.pdbx_seq_one_letter_code
_entity_poly.pdbx_strand_id
1 'polypeptide(L)'
;MTPYEKHDCSGDETSGNGYSLIVNECFAFDRQFFMVEFNHDHSNATINQYHDNKCSKIVNETDKTFEINECYQAPNYVWNSGAEANNFVKISISTNPNYIPQYGHRQTTFPGDINCQSNPWFYWYATNETKLNYDEEVIIFFCIDNQPYKTLCNPCCETDYSSLSCVSSGDVKDPFGTVEETC
;
A
#
# COMPACT_ATOMS: atom_id res chain seq x y z
N MET A 1 -6.31 5.78 -1.16
CA MET A 1 -5.29 5.68 -2.22
C MET A 1 -5.41 4.32 -2.86
N THR A 2 -6.09 4.23 -4.00
CA THR A 2 -6.36 2.97 -4.70
C THR A 2 -5.29 2.74 -5.77
N PRO A 3 -4.61 1.58 -5.83
CA PRO A 3 -3.53 1.32 -6.78
C PRO A 3 -4.02 1.15 -8.22
N TYR A 4 -3.20 1.66 -9.14
CA TYR A 4 -3.31 1.49 -10.58
C TYR A 4 -1.94 1.26 -11.20
N GLU A 5 -1.86 0.45 -12.24
CA GLU A 5 -0.64 0.24 -13.03
C GLU A 5 -0.27 1.49 -13.84
N LYS A 6 -1.28 2.23 -14.33
CA LYS A 6 -1.10 3.36 -15.24
C LYS A 6 -1.11 4.71 -14.55
N HIS A 7 -0.31 5.64 -15.10
CA HIS A 7 -0.14 7.01 -14.60
C HIS A 7 -1.40 7.88 -14.60
N ASP A 8 -2.40 7.53 -15.41
CA ASP A 8 -3.69 8.22 -15.49
C ASP A 8 -4.77 7.54 -14.65
N CYS A 9 -4.41 6.46 -13.92
CA CYS A 9 -5.34 5.63 -13.16
C CYS A 9 -6.53 5.15 -14.00
N SER A 10 -6.32 4.92 -15.31
CA SER A 10 -7.32 4.38 -16.22
C SER A 10 -7.36 2.85 -16.17
N GLY A 11 -8.56 2.29 -16.37
CA GLY A 11 -8.80 0.84 -16.31
C GLY A 11 -9.35 0.39 -14.97
N ASP A 12 -9.31 -0.92 -14.74
CA ASP A 12 -9.69 -1.51 -13.46
C ASP A 12 -8.59 -1.30 -12.42
N GLU A 13 -8.96 -1.37 -11.13
CA GLU A 13 -7.98 -1.41 -10.04
C GLU A 13 -6.99 -2.56 -10.31
N THR A 14 -5.70 -2.25 -10.26
CA THR A 14 -4.64 -3.13 -10.78
C THR A 14 -3.58 -3.42 -9.74
N SER A 15 -2.54 -4.18 -10.13
CA SER A 15 -1.41 -4.54 -9.28
C SER A 15 -0.70 -3.30 -8.70
N GLY A 16 -0.33 -3.35 -7.43
CA GLY A 16 0.36 -2.26 -6.75
C GLY A 16 0.01 -2.07 -5.28
N ASN A 17 0.62 -1.02 -4.72
CA ASN A 17 0.47 -0.62 -3.33
C ASN A 17 -0.60 0.45 -3.17
N GLY A 18 -1.48 0.26 -2.18
CA GLY A 18 -2.50 1.21 -1.79
C GLY A 18 -2.50 1.51 -0.30
N TYR A 19 -3.19 2.59 0.05
CA TYR A 19 -3.26 3.12 1.41
C TYR A 19 -4.66 3.62 1.74
N SER A 20 -5.07 3.40 2.98
CA SER A 20 -6.24 4.02 3.58
C SER A 20 -5.85 4.59 4.93
N LEU A 21 -6.03 5.89 5.06
CA LEU A 21 -5.55 6.68 6.19
C LEU A 21 -6.74 7.44 6.76
N ILE A 22 -6.94 7.37 8.08
CA ILE A 22 -7.93 8.24 8.72
C ILE A 22 -7.37 9.67 8.77
N VAL A 23 -8.22 10.62 8.41
CA VAL A 23 -7.91 12.05 8.40
C VAL A 23 -7.93 12.58 9.83
N ASN A 24 -7.03 13.51 10.14
CA ASN A 24 -6.83 14.13 11.45
C ASN A 24 -6.49 13.12 12.58
N GLU A 25 -6.00 11.94 12.21
CA GLU A 25 -5.50 10.93 13.15
C GLU A 25 -3.99 10.74 12.94
N CYS A 26 -3.26 10.61 14.05
CA CYS A 26 -1.83 10.36 14.03
C CYS A 26 -1.57 8.85 13.87
N PHE A 27 -0.85 8.46 12.82
CA PHE A 27 -0.47 7.07 12.54
C PHE A 27 1.04 6.94 12.35
N ALA A 28 1.54 5.70 12.32
CA ALA A 28 2.96 5.44 12.16
C ALA A 28 3.25 4.35 11.12
N PHE A 29 4.19 4.64 10.23
CA PHE A 29 4.86 3.64 9.40
C PHE A 29 6.33 3.57 9.82
N ASP A 30 6.85 2.37 10.08
CA ASP A 30 8.24 2.16 10.48
C ASP A 30 8.80 3.20 11.50
N ARG A 31 8.03 3.44 12.59
CA ARG A 31 8.35 4.41 13.66
C ARG A 31 8.42 5.88 13.22
N GLN A 32 8.07 6.21 11.98
CA GLN A 32 7.83 7.57 11.52
C GLN A 32 6.34 7.89 11.71
N PHE A 33 6.03 9.08 12.22
CA PHE A 33 4.66 9.49 12.52
C PHE A 33 4.12 10.39 11.43
N PHE A 34 2.84 10.25 11.11
CA PHE A 34 2.19 10.98 10.04
C PHE A 34 0.76 11.34 10.43
N MET A 35 0.24 12.41 9.84
CA MET A 35 -1.18 12.78 9.91
C MET A 35 -1.63 13.27 8.53
N VAL A 36 -2.85 12.88 8.14
CA VAL A 36 -3.48 13.41 6.92
C VAL A 36 -4.42 14.55 7.30
N GLU A 37 -4.29 15.69 6.65
CA GLU A 37 -5.14 16.86 6.85
C GLU A 37 -5.82 17.23 5.52
N PHE A 38 -7.06 17.69 5.57
CA PHE A 38 -7.70 18.29 4.40
C PHE A 38 -7.54 19.81 4.41
N ASN A 39 -7.50 20.40 3.22
CA ASN A 39 -7.77 21.83 3.09
C ASN A 39 -9.25 22.15 3.39
N HIS A 40 -9.57 23.45 3.47
CA HIS A 40 -10.88 23.93 3.93
C HIS A 40 -12.07 23.41 3.12
N ASP A 41 -11.92 23.25 1.80
CA ASP A 41 -12.93 22.77 0.87
C ASP A 41 -12.85 21.26 0.59
N HIS A 42 -11.93 20.55 1.28
CA HIS A 42 -11.65 19.12 1.07
C HIS A 42 -11.29 18.75 -0.38
N SER A 43 -10.79 19.70 -1.17
CA SER A 43 -10.30 19.43 -2.52
C SER A 43 -8.92 18.78 -2.52
N ASN A 44 -8.14 18.96 -1.45
CA ASN A 44 -6.79 18.42 -1.29
C ASN A 44 -6.61 17.74 0.06
N ALA A 45 -5.78 16.69 0.08
CA ALA A 45 -5.29 16.01 1.28
C ALA A 45 -3.78 16.16 1.38
N THR A 46 -3.28 16.62 2.53
CA THR A 46 -1.85 16.75 2.80
C THR A 46 -1.43 15.69 3.80
N ILE A 47 -0.39 14.92 3.47
CA ILE A 47 0.25 13.99 4.40
C ILE A 47 1.48 14.67 5.00
N ASN A 48 1.42 14.94 6.29
CA ASN A 48 2.47 15.61 7.06
C ASN A 48 3.21 14.60 7.93
N GLN A 49 4.55 14.72 8.02
CA GLN A 49 5.38 13.88 8.88
C GLN A 49 5.67 14.59 10.22
N TYR A 50 5.61 13.84 11.32
CA TYR A 50 5.76 14.33 12.69
C TYR A 50 6.86 13.58 13.45
N HIS A 51 7.47 14.27 14.41
CA HIS A 51 8.54 13.72 15.25
C HIS A 51 8.03 12.77 16.34
N ASP A 52 6.75 12.85 16.67
CA ASP A 52 6.15 12.19 17.82
C ASP A 52 4.80 11.54 17.49
N ASN A 53 4.41 10.58 18.34
CA ASN A 53 3.17 9.81 18.19
C ASN A 53 1.89 10.58 18.55
N LYS A 54 2.01 11.85 18.91
CA LYS A 54 0.88 12.76 19.12
C LYS A 54 0.69 13.72 17.96
N CYS A 55 1.55 13.61 16.93
CA CYS A 55 1.63 14.52 15.80
C CYS A 55 1.65 16.00 16.24
N SER A 56 2.43 16.30 17.29
CA SER A 56 2.48 17.64 17.88
C SER A 56 3.55 18.56 17.30
N LYS A 57 4.59 17.98 16.67
CA LYS A 57 5.69 18.71 16.04
C LYS A 57 6.01 18.13 14.66
N ILE A 58 5.80 18.93 13.61
CA ILE A 58 6.15 18.56 12.24
C ILE A 58 7.68 18.36 12.10
N VAL A 59 8.10 17.35 11.34
CA VAL A 59 9.52 17.04 11.07
C VAL A 59 10.11 18.04 10.08
N ASN A 60 9.44 18.16 8.94
CA ASN A 60 9.76 19.07 7.85
C ASN A 60 8.43 19.44 7.16
N GLU A 61 8.32 20.64 6.62
CA GLU A 61 7.22 21.06 5.72
C GLU A 61 7.30 20.37 4.34
N THR A 62 7.88 19.16 4.27
CA THR A 62 7.77 18.31 3.08
C THR A 62 6.38 17.72 3.05
N ASP A 63 5.43 18.60 2.74
CA ASP A 63 4.03 18.33 2.54
C ASP A 63 3.89 17.52 1.25
N LYS A 64 3.34 16.31 1.33
CA LYS A 64 2.81 15.66 0.13
C LYS A 64 1.33 15.98 0.05
N THR A 65 1.01 16.99 -0.75
CA THR A 65 -0.37 17.38 -1.05
C THR A 65 -0.86 16.62 -2.27
N PHE A 66 -2.03 16.02 -2.13
CA PHE A 66 -2.70 15.20 -3.13
C PHE A 66 -4.07 15.82 -3.41
N GLU A 67 -4.34 16.16 -4.67
CA GLU A 67 -5.68 16.58 -5.10
C GLU A 67 -6.61 15.37 -5.11
N ILE A 68 -7.84 15.55 -4.63
CA ILE A 68 -8.83 14.48 -4.59
C ILE A 68 -9.31 14.15 -6.01
N ASN A 69 -9.44 12.87 -6.31
CA ASN A 69 -9.75 12.26 -7.61
C ASN A 69 -8.61 12.25 -8.64
N GLU A 70 -7.46 12.84 -8.32
CA GLU A 70 -6.28 12.80 -9.17
C GLU A 70 -5.43 11.53 -8.98
N CYS A 71 -4.55 11.28 -9.95
CA CYS A 71 -3.66 10.13 -9.98
C CYS A 71 -2.21 10.56 -9.71
N TYR A 72 -1.54 9.86 -8.79
CA TYR A 72 -0.16 10.15 -8.40
C TYR A 72 0.69 8.90 -8.39
N GLN A 73 2.00 9.03 -8.56
CA GLN A 73 2.90 7.91 -8.27
C GLN A 73 2.70 7.48 -6.81
N ALA A 74 2.59 6.17 -6.57
CA ALA A 74 2.37 5.65 -5.24
C ALA A 74 3.52 6.08 -4.31
N PRO A 75 3.23 6.73 -3.17
CA PRO A 75 4.27 7.02 -2.21
C PRO A 75 4.80 5.72 -1.63
N ASN A 76 6.10 5.68 -1.32
CA ASN A 76 6.68 4.60 -0.53
C ASN A 76 6.72 5.01 0.95
N TYR A 77 5.77 4.52 1.75
CA TYR A 77 5.76 4.71 3.21
C TYR A 77 6.11 3.43 3.99
N VAL A 78 6.03 2.28 3.34
CA VAL A 78 5.99 0.96 4.02
C VAL A 78 7.13 0.06 3.61
N TRP A 79 7.73 0.31 2.44
CA TRP A 79 8.91 -0.39 1.98
C TRP A 79 10.14 0.36 2.48
N ASN A 80 11.28 -0.32 2.49
CA ASN A 80 12.54 0.33 2.83
C ASN A 80 12.86 1.48 1.86
N SER A 81 13.79 2.35 2.25
CA SER A 81 14.14 3.56 1.48
C SER A 81 14.77 3.28 0.11
N GLY A 82 15.17 2.05 -0.20
CA GLY A 82 15.71 1.65 -1.50
C GLY A 82 14.64 1.18 -2.48
N ALA A 83 13.40 1.00 -2.03
CA ALA A 83 12.30 0.56 -2.88
C ALA A 83 11.58 1.75 -3.50
N GLU A 84 11.28 1.66 -4.79
CA GLU A 84 10.31 2.53 -5.44
C GLU A 84 9.10 1.71 -5.86
N ALA A 85 7.90 2.15 -5.44
CA ALA A 85 6.67 1.54 -5.90
C ALA A 85 6.50 1.83 -7.40
N ASN A 86 6.38 0.77 -8.21
CA ASN A 86 6.15 0.88 -9.65
C ASN A 86 4.64 0.83 -9.96
N ASN A 87 3.87 1.65 -9.24
CA ASN A 87 2.44 1.82 -9.46
C ASN A 87 2.02 3.26 -9.13
N PHE A 88 0.81 3.58 -9.52
CA PHE A 88 0.15 4.86 -9.25
C PHE A 88 -1.01 4.64 -8.28
N VAL A 89 -1.50 5.71 -7.68
CA VAL A 89 -2.65 5.69 -6.79
C VAL A 89 -3.63 6.79 -7.13
N LYS A 90 -4.91 6.42 -7.17
CA LYS A 90 -6.02 7.38 -7.23
C LYS A 90 -6.41 7.80 -5.82
N ILE A 91 -6.60 9.10 -5.64
CA ILE A 91 -6.93 9.70 -4.35
C ILE A 91 -8.43 9.83 -4.24
N SER A 92 -9.02 9.35 -3.15
CA SER A 92 -10.45 9.43 -2.89
C SER A 92 -10.71 9.61 -1.40
N ILE A 93 -11.82 10.29 -1.09
CA ILE A 93 -12.34 10.41 0.28
C ILE A 93 -13.48 9.43 0.42
N SER A 94 -13.47 8.64 1.50
CA SER A 94 -14.56 7.75 1.85
C SER A 94 -15.03 8.02 3.27
N THR A 95 -16.32 8.29 3.43
CA THR A 95 -16.96 8.34 4.75
C THR A 95 -17.48 6.95 5.08
N ASN A 96 -16.94 6.31 6.12
CA ASN A 96 -17.25 4.93 6.51
C ASN A 96 -16.93 3.93 5.37
N PRO A 97 -15.66 3.57 5.13
CA PRO A 97 -15.32 2.60 4.10
C PRO A 97 -16.01 1.26 4.41
N ASN A 98 -17.02 0.90 3.61
CA ASN A 98 -17.83 -0.31 3.85
C ASN A 98 -17.08 -1.61 3.54
N TYR A 99 -15.93 -1.53 2.86
CA TYR A 99 -15.18 -2.69 2.40
C TYR A 99 -13.69 -2.36 2.44
N ILE A 100 -12.91 -3.25 3.05
CA ILE A 100 -11.46 -3.33 2.84
C ILE A 100 -11.30 -4.26 1.64
N PRO A 101 -10.77 -3.80 0.49
CA PRO A 101 -10.59 -4.68 -0.66
C PRO A 101 -9.75 -5.93 -0.38
N GLN A 102 -9.84 -6.92 -1.28
CA GLN A 102 -9.11 -8.18 -1.19
C GLN A 102 -7.71 -8.00 -1.79
N TYR A 103 -6.68 -8.55 -1.15
CA TYR A 103 -5.29 -8.23 -1.48
C TYR A 103 -4.37 -9.45 -1.41
N GLY A 104 -3.15 -9.30 -1.94
CA GLY A 104 -2.06 -10.21 -1.62
C GLY A 104 -1.66 -9.99 -0.16
N HIS A 105 -1.10 -8.82 0.15
CA HIS A 105 -0.68 -8.44 1.50
C HIS A 105 -1.49 -7.28 2.07
N ARG A 106 -1.69 -7.29 3.39
CA ARG A 106 -2.34 -6.20 4.12
C ARG A 106 -1.78 -6.08 5.53
N GLN A 107 -1.50 -4.84 5.95
CA GLN A 107 -1.20 -4.51 7.34
C GLN A 107 -2.14 -3.39 7.81
N THR A 108 -2.73 -3.59 8.97
CA THR A 108 -3.76 -2.74 9.56
C THR A 108 -3.39 -2.40 11.00
N THR A 109 -3.62 -1.17 11.43
CA THR A 109 -3.53 -0.78 12.85
C THR A 109 -4.93 -0.53 13.40
N PHE A 110 -5.25 -1.15 14.54
CA PHE A 110 -6.51 -0.96 15.25
C PHE A 110 -6.26 -0.57 16.71
N PRO A 111 -6.95 0.45 17.25
CA PRO A 111 -7.02 0.61 18.70
C PRO A 111 -7.93 -0.46 19.30
N GLY A 112 -7.37 -1.37 20.08
CA GLY A 112 -8.13 -2.29 20.94
C GLY A 112 -8.89 -3.43 20.23
N ASP A 113 -8.82 -3.56 18.90
CA ASP A 113 -9.40 -4.69 18.17
C ASP A 113 -8.32 -5.71 17.77
N ILE A 114 -8.22 -6.77 18.57
CA ILE A 114 -7.26 -7.87 18.38
C ILE A 114 -7.62 -8.72 17.14
N ASN A 115 -8.89 -8.73 16.73
CA ASN A 115 -9.37 -9.63 15.67
C ASN A 115 -9.35 -8.99 14.27
N CYS A 116 -8.91 -7.73 14.15
CA CYS A 116 -8.81 -7.02 12.89
C CYS A 116 -10.15 -6.92 12.11
N GLN A 117 -11.28 -6.79 12.81
CA GLN A 117 -12.63 -6.83 12.22
C GLN A 117 -13.30 -5.45 12.08
N SER A 118 -12.77 -4.40 12.70
CA SER A 118 -13.44 -3.08 12.84
C SER A 118 -12.86 -1.97 11.96
N ASN A 119 -13.01 -0.69 12.35
CA ASN A 119 -12.50 0.49 11.63
C ASN A 119 -10.99 0.66 11.87
N PRO A 120 -10.11 0.37 10.90
CA PRO A 120 -8.67 0.53 11.09
C PRO A 120 -8.30 2.02 11.18
N TRP A 121 -7.42 2.38 12.11
CA TRP A 121 -6.81 3.72 12.18
C TRP A 121 -6.03 4.05 10.89
N PHE A 122 -5.36 3.05 10.34
CA PHE A 122 -4.86 3.07 8.98
C PHE A 122 -4.65 1.64 8.50
N TYR A 123 -4.58 1.47 7.20
CA TYR A 123 -4.03 0.27 6.60
C TYR A 123 -3.31 0.57 5.29
N TRP A 124 -2.35 -0.29 4.97
CA TRP A 124 -1.75 -0.36 3.64
C TRP A 124 -1.90 -1.77 3.11
N TYR A 125 -1.83 -1.89 1.79
CA TYR A 125 -1.99 -3.16 1.11
C TYR A 125 -1.17 -3.22 -0.17
N ALA A 126 -0.81 -4.44 -0.55
CA ALA A 126 -0.21 -4.75 -1.84
C ALA A 126 -1.07 -5.82 -2.52
N THR A 127 -1.54 -5.55 -3.73
CA THR A 127 -2.24 -6.55 -4.54
C THR A 127 -1.23 -7.55 -5.12
N ASN A 128 -1.73 -8.67 -5.67
CA ASN A 128 -0.85 -9.59 -6.39
C ASN A 128 -0.14 -8.87 -7.55
N GLU A 129 1.08 -9.33 -7.84
CA GLU A 129 1.97 -8.76 -8.86
C GLU A 129 2.43 -7.33 -8.56
N THR A 130 2.39 -6.90 -7.29
CA THR A 130 2.95 -5.61 -6.89
C THR A 130 4.45 -5.59 -7.18
N LYS A 131 4.88 -4.63 -8.01
CA LYS A 131 6.29 -4.46 -8.39
C LYS A 131 6.96 -3.35 -7.58
N LEU A 132 8.14 -3.65 -7.07
CA LEU A 132 9.03 -2.71 -6.39
C LEU A 132 10.36 -2.69 -7.14
N ASN A 133 10.80 -1.50 -7.55
CA ASN A 133 12.12 -1.34 -8.14
C ASN A 133 13.14 -1.04 -7.03
N TYR A 134 14.30 -1.69 -7.11
CA TYR A 134 15.43 -1.54 -6.21
C TYR A 134 16.70 -1.35 -7.03
N ASP A 135 17.10 -0.10 -7.31
CA ASP A 135 18.22 0.22 -8.20
C ASP A 135 18.14 -0.55 -9.55
N GLU A 136 18.83 -1.69 -9.67
CA GLU A 136 18.88 -2.55 -10.86
C GLU A 136 17.97 -3.80 -10.79
N GLU A 137 17.26 -3.99 -9.68
CA GLU A 137 16.44 -5.17 -9.40
C GLU A 137 14.95 -4.84 -9.39
N VAL A 138 14.12 -5.80 -9.82
CA VAL A 138 12.67 -5.72 -9.66
C VAL A 138 12.21 -6.84 -8.74
N ILE A 139 11.51 -6.48 -7.66
CA ILE A 139 10.84 -7.43 -6.77
C ILE A 139 9.35 -7.42 -7.10
N ILE A 140 8.81 -8.60 -7.39
CA ILE A 140 7.38 -8.81 -7.63
C ILE A 140 6.81 -9.58 -6.46
N PHE A 141 5.92 -8.96 -5.69
CA PHE A 141 5.21 -9.62 -4.60
C PHE A 141 3.89 -10.23 -5.08
N PHE A 142 3.59 -11.46 -4.63
CA PHE A 142 2.34 -12.15 -4.90
C PHE A 142 2.04 -13.22 -3.86
N CYS A 143 0.78 -13.66 -3.83
CA CYS A 143 0.27 -14.74 -2.99
C CYS A 143 -0.25 -15.89 -3.85
N ILE A 144 0.20 -17.11 -3.54
CA ILE A 144 -0.33 -18.38 -4.09
C ILE A 144 -0.77 -19.22 -2.90
N ASP A 145 -2.00 -19.76 -2.92
CA ASP A 145 -2.53 -20.63 -1.85
C ASP A 145 -2.38 -20.04 -0.43
N ASN A 146 -2.60 -18.74 -0.28
CA ASN A 146 -2.39 -17.98 0.96
C ASN A 146 -0.94 -17.98 1.48
N GLN A 147 0.02 -18.37 0.65
CA GLN A 147 1.45 -18.29 0.94
C GLN A 147 2.08 -17.11 0.19
N PRO A 148 2.92 -16.31 0.88
CA PRO A 148 3.54 -15.12 0.33
C PRO A 148 4.83 -15.47 -0.41
N TYR A 149 4.95 -14.99 -1.65
CA TYR A 149 6.13 -15.16 -2.48
C TYR A 149 6.63 -13.81 -2.99
N LYS A 150 7.90 -13.79 -3.36
CA LYS A 150 8.53 -12.71 -4.09
C LYS A 150 9.35 -13.28 -5.22
N THR A 151 9.28 -12.67 -6.39
CA THR A 151 10.21 -12.93 -7.48
C THR A 151 11.18 -11.76 -7.56
N LEU A 152 12.47 -12.02 -7.40
CA LEU A 152 13.55 -11.07 -7.63
C LEU A 152 14.06 -11.24 -9.06
N CYS A 153 14.07 -10.18 -9.86
CA CYS A 153 14.59 -10.21 -11.22
C CYS A 153 15.81 -9.29 -11.38
N ASN A 154 17.01 -9.88 -11.58
CA ASN A 154 18.25 -9.23 -12.02
C ASN A 154 19.35 -10.25 -12.39
N PRO A 155 19.81 -10.38 -13.66
CA PRO A 155 19.09 -10.23 -14.93
C PRO A 155 18.12 -11.40 -15.20
N CYS A 156 18.18 -12.47 -14.39
CA CYS A 156 17.25 -13.59 -14.36
C CYS A 156 16.29 -13.43 -13.18
N CYS A 157 15.19 -14.19 -13.17
CA CYS A 157 14.20 -14.13 -12.10
C CYS A 157 14.30 -15.37 -11.20
N GLU A 158 14.40 -15.15 -9.89
CA GLU A 158 14.36 -16.19 -8.85
C GLU A 158 13.17 -15.94 -7.93
N THR A 159 12.42 -17.00 -7.60
CA THR A 159 11.27 -16.91 -6.70
C THR A 159 11.60 -17.51 -5.35
N ASP A 160 11.30 -16.77 -4.28
CA ASP A 160 11.48 -17.22 -2.91
C ASP A 160 10.28 -16.81 -2.04
N TYR A 161 10.19 -17.38 -0.84
CA TYR A 161 9.22 -16.95 0.15
C TYR A 161 9.42 -15.48 0.53
N SER A 162 8.30 -14.77 0.67
CA SER A 162 8.27 -13.41 1.19
C SER A 162 7.97 -13.42 2.69
N SER A 163 8.58 -12.50 3.44
CA SER A 163 8.28 -12.33 4.87
C SER A 163 6.96 -11.61 5.14
N LEU A 164 6.31 -11.10 4.09
CA LEU A 164 4.99 -10.48 4.17
C LEU A 164 3.91 -11.54 4.44
N SER A 165 2.75 -11.15 4.93
CA SER A 165 1.60 -12.05 5.09
C SER A 165 0.68 -12.01 3.87
N CYS A 166 -0.03 -13.12 3.59
CA CYS A 166 -1.14 -13.13 2.65
C CYS A 166 -2.49 -12.99 3.37
N VAL A 167 -3.43 -12.25 2.79
CA VAL A 167 -4.81 -12.16 3.31
C VAL A 167 -5.80 -12.40 2.17
N SER A 168 -6.33 -13.62 2.06
CA SER A 168 -7.55 -13.87 1.28
C SER A 168 -8.76 -13.96 2.21
N SER A 169 -9.89 -13.41 1.80
CA SER A 169 -11.17 -13.76 2.39
C SER A 169 -11.80 -14.88 1.56
N GLY A 170 -11.46 -16.14 1.86
CA GLY A 170 -12.17 -17.34 1.39
C GLY A 170 -11.87 -17.75 -0.06
N ASP A 171 -11.31 -18.96 -0.21
CA ASP A 171 -11.39 -19.84 -1.38
C ASP A 171 -11.16 -19.21 -2.78
N VAL A 172 -9.93 -18.78 -3.08
CA VAL A 172 -9.47 -18.71 -4.49
C VAL A 172 -8.60 -19.92 -4.76
N LYS A 173 -9.17 -20.92 -5.44
CA LYS A 173 -8.43 -22.03 -6.04
C LYS A 173 -7.51 -21.47 -7.13
N ASP A 174 -6.25 -21.85 -7.05
CA ASP A 174 -5.17 -21.67 -8.02
C ASP A 174 -5.62 -21.39 -9.48
N PRO A 175 -5.50 -20.14 -9.99
CA PRO A 175 -5.63 -19.85 -11.42
C PRO A 175 -4.32 -20.05 -12.20
N PHE A 176 -3.19 -20.30 -11.53
CA PHE A 176 -1.87 -20.44 -12.15
C PHE A 176 -1.27 -21.78 -11.74
N GLY A 177 -1.74 -22.84 -12.42
CA GLY A 177 -1.14 -24.16 -12.32
C GLY A 177 0.39 -24.11 -12.37
N THR A 178 1.01 -25.12 -11.77
CA THR A 178 2.45 -25.31 -11.55
C THR A 178 3.34 -24.35 -12.34
N VAL A 179 3.91 -23.35 -11.65
CA VAL A 179 4.91 -22.44 -12.22
C VAL A 179 6.11 -23.29 -12.66
N GLU A 180 6.23 -23.55 -13.96
CA GLU A 180 7.44 -24.13 -14.54
C GLU A 180 8.46 -22.99 -14.74
N GLU A 181 9.50 -23.00 -13.90
CA GLU A 181 10.68 -22.17 -14.08
C GLU A 181 11.36 -22.52 -15.41
N THR A 182 11.57 -21.53 -16.28
CA THR A 182 12.31 -21.71 -17.53
C THR A 182 13.52 -20.79 -17.54
N CYS A 183 14.67 -21.39 -17.90
CA CYS A 183 15.89 -20.68 -18.32
C CYS A 183 15.86 -20.46 -19.84
#